data_AF-A0A1T5I143-F1
#
_entry.id   AF-A0A1T5I143-F1
#
_cell.length_a   1.000
_cell.length_b   1.000
_cell.length_c   1.000
_cell.angle_alpha   90.00
_cell.angle_beta   90.00
_cell.angle_gamma   90.00
#
_symmetry.space_group_name_H-M   'P 1'
#
loop_
_entity.id
_entity.type
_entity.pdbx_description
1 polymer ?
#
loop_
_entity_poly.entity_id
_entity_poly.type
_entity_poly.pdbx_seq_one_letter_code
_entity_poly.pdbx_strand_id
1 'polypeptide(L)'
;MITASRNMWVSLFLFSAGAVTLPVNAAQISTLSTGECQLMTKAGVISVTAPVPCQRLRKVTFNYRDFAGKAHTNGKLVVMDAVAPYVGKIFDELYKEGFPIHKAVPIEMYDGDDTRSMTANNTSAFNYRPVAGSNSLSLHAYGAAIDINPLQNPFVTFGSNGNVKFSPVQGTRYANRAQYRFGKPDSRGMAETVIAIFARHGFQYWGGFWDSPIDYQHFQLTKDMALTMSKMTPAQATLFFQRYVAWYDSCSKMYPTAYSHYKFNDYVEYLKHQLSVKSLHTAYSANPQRVMDAIKLQPVRSAICVKR
;
A
#
# COMPACT_ATOMS: atom_id res chain seq x y z
N MET A 1 56.18 -50.09 38.03
CA MET A 1 55.35 -48.96 38.48
C MET A 1 55.64 -47.75 37.60
N ILE A 2 54.88 -47.55 36.52
CA ILE A 2 54.65 -46.25 35.90
C ILE A 2 53.21 -46.29 35.37
N THR A 3 52.37 -45.44 35.94
CA THR A 3 50.97 -45.17 35.59
C THR A 3 50.89 -43.79 34.92
N ALA A 4 50.18 -43.66 33.79
CA ALA A 4 49.50 -42.44 33.31
C ALA A 4 48.85 -42.74 31.94
N SER A 5 47.56 -43.07 31.90
CA SER A 5 46.40 -42.17 31.65
C SER A 5 46.18 -41.81 30.17
N ARG A 6 45.28 -42.56 29.51
CA ARG A 6 44.67 -42.19 28.22
C ARG A 6 43.41 -41.38 28.48
N ASN A 7 43.38 -40.14 28.00
CA ASN A 7 42.19 -39.27 28.01
C ASN A 7 41.14 -39.79 27.00
N MET A 8 39.95 -40.16 27.50
CA MET A 8 38.75 -40.36 26.68
C MET A 8 38.05 -39.02 26.48
N TRP A 9 38.01 -38.55 25.24
CA TRP A 9 37.16 -37.42 24.83
C TRP A 9 35.76 -37.98 24.51
N VAL A 10 34.76 -37.63 25.33
CA VAL A 10 33.35 -37.84 25.03
C VAL A 10 32.85 -36.61 24.28
N SER A 11 32.64 -36.74 22.96
CA SER A 11 31.99 -35.70 22.18
C SER A 11 30.50 -35.66 22.52
N LEU A 12 30.09 -34.62 23.24
CA LEU A 12 28.69 -34.33 23.54
C LEU A 12 28.00 -33.82 22.26
N PHE A 13 27.14 -34.64 21.64
CA PHE A 13 26.25 -34.18 20.59
C PHE A 13 25.15 -33.29 21.21
N LEU A 14 25.31 -31.98 21.10
CA LEU A 14 24.23 -31.02 21.34
C LEU A 14 23.19 -31.17 20.23
N PHE A 15 22.06 -31.80 20.56
CA PHE A 15 20.85 -31.72 19.75
C PHE A 15 20.33 -30.28 19.82
N SER A 16 20.61 -29.49 18.79
CA SER A 16 19.96 -28.20 18.56
C SER A 16 18.48 -28.45 18.30
N ALA A 17 17.64 -28.16 19.30
CA ALA A 17 16.19 -28.11 19.13
C ALA A 17 15.88 -27.07 18.05
N GLY A 18 15.42 -27.53 16.89
CA GLY A 18 14.98 -26.66 15.81
C GLY A 18 13.85 -25.77 16.31
N ALA A 19 14.06 -24.46 16.23
CA ALA A 19 13.00 -23.49 16.49
C ALA A 19 11.90 -23.71 15.45
N VAL A 20 10.76 -24.24 15.89
CA VAL A 20 9.54 -24.29 15.09
C VAL A 20 9.07 -22.85 14.91
N THR A 21 9.34 -22.28 13.74
CA THR A 21 8.75 -21.01 13.35
C THR A 21 7.25 -21.23 13.15
N LEU A 22 6.45 -20.79 14.12
CA LEU A 22 5.00 -20.71 13.94
C LEU A 22 4.73 -19.87 12.68
N PRO A 23 3.82 -20.30 11.78
CA PRO A 23 3.52 -19.54 10.60
C PRO A 23 3.02 -18.16 11.00
N VAL A 24 3.58 -17.12 10.40
CA VAL A 24 2.96 -15.79 10.40
C VAL A 24 1.57 -16.00 9.82
N ASN A 25 0.52 -15.85 10.65
CA ASN A 25 -0.84 -15.90 10.15
C ASN A 25 -0.99 -14.82 9.08
N ALA A 26 -1.30 -15.25 7.86
CA ALA A 26 -1.54 -14.37 6.73
C ALA A 26 -2.72 -13.44 7.01
N ALA A 27 -2.72 -12.28 6.37
CA ALA A 27 -3.83 -11.33 6.47
C ALA A 27 -5.18 -12.00 6.13
N GLN A 28 -6.20 -11.72 6.96
CA GLN A 28 -7.56 -12.19 6.76
C GLN A 28 -8.38 -11.14 6.03
N ILE A 29 -9.15 -11.57 5.02
CA ILE A 29 -9.97 -10.68 4.20
C ILE A 29 -11.42 -11.07 4.39
N SER A 30 -12.25 -10.13 4.84
CA SER A 30 -13.68 -10.35 5.02
C SER A 30 -14.50 -9.31 4.27
N THR A 31 -15.75 -9.67 3.96
CA THR A 31 -16.77 -8.67 3.63
C THR A 31 -17.00 -7.75 4.83
N LEU A 32 -17.51 -6.56 4.57
CA LEU A 32 -18.08 -5.70 5.61
C LEU A 32 -19.50 -6.18 5.92
N SER A 33 -19.81 -6.30 7.19
CA SER A 33 -21.18 -6.57 7.66
C SER A 33 -22.08 -5.36 7.43
N THR A 34 -23.40 -5.57 7.44
CA THR A 34 -24.38 -4.48 7.38
C THR A 34 -24.15 -3.45 8.48
N GLY A 35 -23.82 -3.90 9.70
CA GLY A 35 -23.51 -3.01 10.82
C GLY A 35 -22.27 -2.16 10.58
N GLU A 36 -21.20 -2.73 10.01
CA GLU A 36 -20.00 -1.96 9.63
C GLU A 36 -20.30 -0.93 8.55
N CYS A 37 -21.07 -1.28 7.51
CA CYS A 37 -21.49 -0.31 6.50
C CYS A 37 -22.31 0.84 7.11
N GLN A 38 -23.24 0.54 8.03
CA GLN A 38 -24.03 1.55 8.73
C GLN A 38 -23.16 2.47 9.61
N LEU A 39 -22.16 1.91 10.30
CA LEU A 39 -21.19 2.68 11.07
C LEU A 39 -20.38 3.62 10.17
N MET A 40 -19.89 3.13 9.04
CA MET A 40 -19.18 3.96 8.05
C MET A 40 -20.07 5.11 7.54
N THR A 41 -21.35 4.84 7.25
CA THR A 41 -22.29 5.89 6.81
C THR A 41 -22.55 6.91 7.93
N LYS A 42 -22.79 6.44 9.16
CA LYS A 42 -23.03 7.32 10.31
C LYS A 42 -21.83 8.20 10.62
N ALA A 43 -20.62 7.67 10.47
CA ALA A 43 -19.37 8.38 10.67
C ALA A 43 -18.94 9.24 9.46
N GLY A 44 -19.76 9.34 8.40
CA GLY A 44 -19.43 10.13 7.21
C GLY A 44 -18.29 9.57 6.35
N VAL A 45 -17.87 8.34 6.59
CA VAL A 45 -16.76 7.66 5.87
C VAL A 45 -17.20 7.20 4.48
N ILE A 46 -18.48 6.93 4.29
CA ILE A 46 -19.08 6.54 3.01
C ILE A 46 -20.48 7.13 2.87
N SER A 47 -20.89 7.44 1.64
CA SER A 47 -22.26 7.79 1.32
C SER A 47 -22.78 6.97 0.13
N VAL A 48 -24.07 7.08 -0.15
CA VAL A 48 -24.70 6.47 -1.34
C VAL A 48 -24.16 7.02 -2.67
N THR A 49 -23.49 8.17 -2.65
CA THR A 49 -22.85 8.76 -3.84
C THR A 49 -21.38 8.40 -3.98
N ALA A 50 -20.82 7.60 -3.06
CA ALA A 50 -19.47 7.11 -3.17
C ALA A 50 -19.28 6.29 -4.47
N PRO A 51 -18.14 6.44 -5.16
CA PRO A 51 -17.91 5.75 -6.42
C PRO A 51 -17.76 4.23 -6.26
N VAL A 52 -17.50 3.76 -5.03
CA VAL A 52 -17.36 2.35 -4.68
C VAL A 52 -18.33 2.05 -3.55
N PRO A 53 -19.38 1.25 -3.78
CA PRO A 53 -20.36 0.94 -2.74
C PRO A 53 -19.77 0.01 -1.67
N CYS A 54 -20.36 -0.03 -0.47
CA CYS A 54 -19.84 -0.80 0.66
C CYS A 54 -19.63 -2.31 0.33
N GLN A 55 -20.48 -2.89 -0.51
CA GLN A 55 -20.40 -4.28 -0.96
C GLN A 55 -19.15 -4.58 -1.82
N ARG A 56 -18.55 -3.55 -2.40
CA ARG A 56 -17.29 -3.60 -3.16
C ARG A 56 -16.07 -3.29 -2.29
N LEU A 57 -16.27 -3.05 -0.99
CA LEU A 57 -15.19 -2.88 -0.02
C LEU A 57 -14.96 -4.17 0.77
N ARG A 58 -13.73 -4.36 1.24
CA ARG A 58 -13.31 -5.47 2.08
C ARG A 58 -12.50 -4.94 3.25
N LYS A 59 -12.69 -5.59 4.41
CA LYS A 59 -11.85 -5.40 5.57
C LYS A 59 -10.68 -6.37 5.50
N VAL A 60 -9.46 -5.84 5.52
CA VAL A 60 -8.21 -6.59 5.59
C VAL A 60 -7.71 -6.49 7.02
N THR A 61 -7.65 -7.62 7.72
CA THR A 61 -7.12 -7.72 9.09
C THR A 61 -5.75 -8.39 9.04
N PHE A 62 -4.73 -7.78 9.62
CA PHE A 62 -3.34 -8.23 9.50
C PHE A 62 -2.57 -8.02 10.80
N ASN A 63 -1.44 -8.74 10.89
CA ASN A 63 -0.48 -8.57 11.97
C ASN A 63 0.48 -7.43 11.65
N TYR A 64 0.89 -6.66 12.66
CA TYR A 64 1.94 -5.65 12.51
C TYR A 64 2.86 -5.64 13.74
N ARG A 65 4.06 -5.08 13.59
CA ARG A 65 4.95 -4.78 14.71
C ARG A 65 4.91 -3.29 14.97
N ASP A 66 4.82 -2.87 16.22
CA ASP A 66 4.92 -1.45 16.55
C ASP A 66 6.38 -0.96 16.58
N PHE A 67 6.56 0.32 16.90
CA PHE A 67 7.90 0.92 16.98
C PHE A 67 8.77 0.32 18.10
N ALA A 68 8.18 -0.31 19.11
CA ALA A 68 8.89 -1.09 20.13
C ALA A 68 9.16 -2.54 19.69
N GLY A 69 8.71 -2.95 18.50
CA GLY A 69 8.86 -4.29 17.95
C GLY A 69 7.80 -5.29 18.46
N LYS A 70 6.85 -4.85 19.28
CA LYS A 70 5.78 -5.69 19.82
C LYS A 70 4.80 -6.05 18.71
N ALA A 71 4.44 -7.33 18.63
CA ALA A 71 3.48 -7.83 17.67
C ALA A 71 2.04 -7.50 18.10
N HIS A 72 1.22 -7.13 17.11
CA HIS A 72 -0.21 -6.86 17.24
C HIS A 72 -0.95 -7.62 16.15
N THR A 73 -2.15 -8.12 16.45
CA THR A 73 -2.98 -8.91 15.52
C THR A 73 -4.27 -8.21 15.11
N ASN A 74 -4.38 -6.91 15.42
CA ASN A 74 -5.60 -6.13 15.29
C ASN A 74 -5.49 -5.01 14.24
N GLY A 75 -4.47 -5.04 13.39
CA GLY A 75 -4.34 -4.10 12.28
C GLY A 75 -5.48 -4.30 11.29
N LYS A 76 -6.16 -3.22 10.91
CA LYS A 76 -7.35 -3.28 10.04
C LYS A 76 -7.34 -2.12 9.04
N LEU A 77 -7.57 -2.45 7.77
CA LEU A 77 -7.83 -1.49 6.70
C LEU A 77 -9.08 -1.87 5.92
N VAL A 78 -9.76 -0.88 5.37
CA VAL A 78 -10.88 -1.06 4.43
C VAL A 78 -10.41 -0.61 3.05
N VAL A 79 -10.55 -1.45 2.04
CA VAL A 79 -10.08 -1.21 0.65
C VAL A 79 -11.04 -1.81 -0.37
N MET A 80 -10.87 -1.49 -1.66
CA MET A 80 -11.63 -2.12 -2.74
C MET A 80 -11.36 -3.64 -2.77
N ASP A 81 -12.39 -4.42 -3.07
CA ASP A 81 -12.33 -5.88 -3.15
C ASP A 81 -11.22 -6.43 -4.04
N ALA A 82 -11.00 -5.83 -5.21
CA ALA A 82 -9.97 -6.24 -6.17
C ALA A 82 -8.54 -6.09 -5.63
N VAL A 83 -8.30 -5.11 -4.75
CA VAL A 83 -6.94 -4.84 -4.20
C VAL A 83 -6.71 -5.53 -2.86
N ALA A 84 -7.77 -5.93 -2.14
CA ALA A 84 -7.69 -6.49 -0.79
C ALA A 84 -6.67 -7.65 -0.62
N PRO A 85 -6.58 -8.64 -1.54
CA PRO A 85 -5.57 -9.70 -1.46
C PRO A 85 -4.13 -9.20 -1.46
N TYR A 86 -3.86 -8.12 -2.19
CA TYR A 86 -2.52 -7.56 -2.33
C TYR A 86 -2.17 -6.60 -1.19
N VAL A 87 -3.17 -5.89 -0.66
CA VAL A 87 -3.02 -5.15 0.60
C VAL A 87 -2.65 -6.09 1.74
N GLY A 88 -3.31 -7.25 1.85
CA GLY A 88 -2.92 -8.28 2.81
C GLY A 88 -1.45 -8.70 2.67
N LYS A 89 -0.99 -8.96 1.43
CA LYS A 89 0.41 -9.31 1.15
C LYS A 89 1.40 -8.21 1.51
N ILE A 90 1.05 -6.94 1.26
CA ILE A 90 1.88 -5.80 1.69
C ILE A 90 2.14 -5.89 3.19
N PHE A 91 1.07 -5.97 4.00
CA PHE A 91 1.23 -5.96 5.45
C PHE A 91 1.87 -7.25 6.01
N ASP A 92 1.67 -8.40 5.36
CA ASP A 92 2.39 -9.62 5.69
C ASP A 92 3.91 -9.48 5.43
N GLU A 93 4.31 -8.83 4.34
CA GLU A 93 5.73 -8.54 4.06
C GLU A 93 6.30 -7.50 5.03
N LEU A 94 5.57 -6.41 5.31
CA LEU A 94 5.98 -5.42 6.31
C LEU A 94 6.20 -6.04 7.69
N TYR A 95 5.33 -6.96 8.10
CA TYR A 95 5.46 -7.70 9.36
C TYR A 95 6.72 -8.57 9.39
N LYS A 96 7.01 -9.27 8.27
CA LYS A 96 8.19 -10.13 8.12
C LYS A 96 9.49 -9.33 8.12
N GLU A 97 9.52 -8.17 7.45
CA GLU A 97 10.68 -7.28 7.40
C GLU A 97 10.88 -6.48 8.69
N GLY A 98 9.91 -6.51 9.60
CA GLY A 98 9.98 -5.76 10.86
C GLY A 98 9.79 -4.25 10.69
N PHE A 99 9.16 -3.83 9.58
CA PHE A 99 8.77 -2.44 9.38
C PHE A 99 7.74 -2.05 10.45
N PRO A 100 8.00 -1.02 11.27
CA PRO A 100 7.10 -0.68 12.35
C PRO A 100 5.88 0.08 11.81
N ILE A 101 4.69 -0.31 12.28
CA ILE A 101 3.43 0.41 12.08
C ILE A 101 2.95 0.86 13.46
N HIS A 102 2.63 2.15 13.63
CA HIS A 102 2.19 2.65 14.94
C HIS A 102 0.84 2.04 15.35
N LYS A 103 -0.13 2.09 14.42
CA LYS A 103 -1.40 1.37 14.45
C LYS A 103 -2.06 1.46 13.08
N ALA A 104 -3.02 0.57 12.84
CA ALA A 104 -3.89 0.61 11.67
C ALA A 104 -5.31 0.30 12.10
N VAL A 105 -6.16 1.32 12.16
CA VAL A 105 -7.59 1.16 12.47
C VAL A 105 -8.44 1.89 11.41
N PRO A 106 -9.64 1.37 11.09
CA PRO A 106 -10.53 2.01 10.13
C PRO A 106 -10.93 3.42 10.58
N ILE A 107 -11.18 4.30 9.61
CA ILE A 107 -11.30 5.73 9.88
C ILE A 107 -12.61 6.12 10.56
N GLU A 108 -13.63 5.26 10.52
CA GLU A 108 -14.88 5.42 11.28
C GLU A 108 -14.63 5.46 12.80
N MET A 109 -13.49 4.93 13.28
CA MET A 109 -13.07 5.06 14.68
C MET A 109 -12.60 6.49 15.05
N TYR A 110 -12.47 7.36 14.05
CA TYR A 110 -12.17 8.79 14.19
C TYR A 110 -13.32 9.65 13.65
N ASP A 111 -14.54 9.10 13.55
CA ASP A 111 -15.72 9.80 13.02
C ASP A 111 -15.50 10.32 11.58
N GLY A 112 -14.70 9.60 10.79
CA GLY A 112 -14.34 9.98 9.41
C GLY A 112 -13.36 11.15 9.30
N ASP A 113 -12.89 11.70 10.42
CA ASP A 113 -11.95 12.82 10.47
C ASP A 113 -10.51 12.35 10.17
N ASP A 114 -10.08 12.70 8.97
CA ASP A 114 -8.74 12.43 8.45
C ASP A 114 -7.64 13.09 9.30
N THR A 115 -7.88 14.31 9.79
CA THR A 115 -6.91 15.05 10.61
C THR A 115 -6.73 14.38 11.97
N ARG A 116 -7.82 13.91 12.60
CA ARG A 116 -7.77 13.15 13.86
C ARG A 116 -7.04 11.82 13.66
N SER A 117 -7.31 11.12 12.56
CA SER A 117 -6.59 9.87 12.19
C SER A 117 -5.09 10.12 12.00
N MET A 118 -4.71 11.15 11.23
CA MET A 118 -3.31 11.51 10.99
C MET A 118 -2.58 11.95 12.27
N THR A 119 -3.20 12.80 13.08
CA THR A 119 -2.64 13.27 14.36
C THR A 119 -2.41 12.11 15.31
N ALA A 120 -3.29 11.10 15.26
CA ALA A 120 -3.17 9.87 16.01
C ALA A 120 -2.12 8.89 15.43
N ASN A 121 -1.39 9.29 14.38
CA ASN A 121 -0.41 8.47 13.64
C ASN A 121 -0.99 7.13 13.15
N ASN A 122 -2.24 7.15 12.69
CA ASN A 122 -2.94 5.98 12.20
C ASN A 122 -2.60 5.69 10.73
N THR A 123 -2.23 4.45 10.43
CA THR A 123 -2.21 3.94 9.05
C THR A 123 -3.65 3.70 8.58
N SER A 124 -4.03 4.28 7.45
CA SER A 124 -5.42 4.32 6.97
C SER A 124 -5.52 4.02 5.47
N ALA A 125 -6.75 3.75 5.02
CA ALA A 125 -7.05 3.50 3.61
C ALA A 125 -8.39 4.15 3.24
N PHE A 126 -9.49 3.40 3.07
CA PHE A 126 -10.75 3.98 2.57
C PHE A 126 -11.27 5.15 3.43
N ASN A 127 -11.55 6.27 2.75
CA ASN A 127 -12.31 7.41 3.28
C ASN A 127 -12.93 8.17 2.10
N TYR A 128 -14.26 8.24 2.02
CA TYR A 128 -14.97 8.98 0.97
C TYR A 128 -14.89 10.49 1.21
N ARG A 129 -13.82 11.10 0.70
CA ARG A 129 -13.59 12.54 0.80
C ARG A 129 -12.91 13.14 -0.43
N PRO A 130 -13.03 14.46 -0.65
CA PRO A 130 -12.13 15.16 -1.54
C PRO A 130 -10.67 15.11 -1.07
N VAL A 131 -9.75 15.38 -2.00
CA VAL A 131 -8.36 15.75 -1.67
C VAL A 131 -8.39 17.07 -0.89
N ALA A 132 -7.53 17.20 0.12
CA ALA A 132 -7.47 18.40 0.95
C ALA A 132 -7.27 19.66 0.08
N GLY A 133 -8.12 20.67 0.26
CA GLY A 133 -8.07 21.92 -0.51
C GLY A 133 -8.54 21.81 -1.97
N SER A 134 -9.20 20.71 -2.36
CA SER A 134 -9.70 20.48 -3.72
C SER A 134 -11.15 19.98 -3.72
N ASN A 135 -11.82 20.09 -4.88
CA ASN A 135 -13.12 19.44 -5.14
C ASN A 135 -12.96 18.05 -5.79
N SER A 136 -11.74 17.64 -6.14
CA SER A 136 -11.49 16.32 -6.71
C SER A 136 -11.47 15.24 -5.62
N LEU A 137 -12.15 14.13 -5.85
CA LEU A 137 -12.09 12.97 -4.95
C LEU A 137 -10.66 12.43 -4.82
N SER A 138 -10.28 12.13 -3.58
CA SER A 138 -9.05 11.41 -3.24
C SER A 138 -9.12 9.95 -3.71
N LEU A 139 -7.98 9.30 -3.94
CA LEU A 139 -7.98 7.85 -4.23
C LEU A 139 -8.35 6.99 -3.01
N HIS A 140 -8.32 7.55 -1.80
CA HIS A 140 -8.93 6.95 -0.62
C HIS A 140 -10.43 6.72 -0.80
N ALA A 141 -11.13 7.58 -1.55
CA ALA A 141 -12.56 7.44 -1.84
C ALA A 141 -12.91 6.22 -2.70
N TYR A 142 -11.90 5.63 -3.34
CA TYR A 142 -12.03 4.42 -4.17
C TYR A 142 -11.52 3.17 -3.46
N GLY A 143 -10.98 3.29 -2.24
CA GLY A 143 -10.30 2.18 -1.57
C GLY A 143 -9.05 1.73 -2.34
N ALA A 144 -8.40 2.69 -3.02
CA ALA A 144 -7.25 2.49 -3.92
C ALA A 144 -6.02 3.31 -3.48
N ALA A 145 -5.99 3.72 -2.22
CA ALA A 145 -4.85 4.38 -1.59
C ALA A 145 -4.68 3.93 -0.13
N ILE A 146 -3.45 4.03 0.37
CA ILE A 146 -3.04 3.70 1.73
C ILE A 146 -2.09 4.79 2.22
N ASP A 147 -2.36 5.31 3.41
CA ASP A 147 -1.46 6.22 4.12
C ASP A 147 -0.79 5.46 5.27
N ILE A 148 0.55 5.47 5.36
CA ILE A 148 1.29 4.77 6.42
C ILE A 148 2.01 5.73 7.38
N ASN A 149 1.86 5.49 8.68
CA ASN A 149 2.56 6.23 9.75
C ASN A 149 2.67 7.75 9.51
N PRO A 150 1.55 8.50 9.46
CA PRO A 150 1.52 9.93 9.10
C PRO A 150 2.54 10.80 9.85
N LEU A 151 2.88 10.45 11.09
CA LEU A 151 3.89 11.15 11.87
C LEU A 151 5.29 11.00 11.28
N GLN A 152 5.68 9.79 10.88
CA GLN A 152 6.96 9.51 10.23
C GLN A 152 6.96 10.00 8.78
N ASN A 153 5.79 10.00 8.14
CA ASN A 153 5.61 10.28 6.73
C ASN A 153 4.59 11.41 6.54
N PRO A 154 4.95 12.65 6.91
CA PRO A 154 4.00 13.75 6.91
C PRO A 154 3.57 14.16 5.50
N PHE A 155 2.36 14.71 5.40
CA PHE A 155 1.92 15.50 4.26
C PHE A 155 2.52 16.91 4.35
N VAL A 156 3.17 17.36 3.28
CA VAL A 156 3.93 18.60 3.23
C VAL A 156 3.38 19.54 2.17
N THR A 157 3.04 20.76 2.58
CA THR A 157 2.54 21.82 1.69
C THR A 157 3.47 23.02 1.75
N PHE A 158 3.51 23.76 0.64
CA PHE A 158 4.32 24.95 0.48
C PHE A 158 3.42 26.16 0.26
N GLY A 159 3.52 27.16 1.14
CA GLY A 159 2.82 28.43 1.01
C GLY A 159 3.47 29.32 -0.05
N SER A 160 2.70 30.28 -0.59
CA SER A 160 3.18 31.25 -1.58
C SER A 160 4.32 32.13 -1.11
N ASN A 161 4.53 32.25 0.20
CA ASN A 161 5.63 32.99 0.82
C ASN A 161 6.84 32.11 1.17
N GLY A 162 6.89 30.87 0.70
CA GLY A 162 7.97 29.91 0.98
C GLY A 162 7.83 29.15 2.32
N ASN A 163 6.78 29.41 3.10
CA ASN A 163 6.56 28.67 4.34
C ASN A 163 6.18 27.22 4.08
N VAL A 164 6.86 26.29 4.75
CA VAL A 164 6.55 24.86 4.69
C VAL A 164 5.64 24.47 5.86
N LYS A 165 4.58 23.71 5.59
CA LYS A 165 3.70 23.14 6.62
C LYS A 165 3.70 21.63 6.54
N PHE A 166 3.87 20.99 7.69
CA PHE A 166 3.79 19.55 7.88
C PHE A 166 2.46 19.19 8.54
N SER A 167 1.80 18.14 8.05
CA SER A 167 0.62 17.55 8.65
C SER A 167 0.86 16.05 8.88
N PRO A 168 0.79 15.54 10.12
CA PRO A 168 0.65 16.30 11.36
C PRO A 168 1.90 17.17 11.65
N VAL A 169 1.74 18.26 12.41
CA VAL A 169 2.82 19.23 12.67
C VAL A 169 4.03 18.60 13.36
N GLN A 170 3.80 17.60 14.21
CA GLN A 170 4.86 16.84 14.89
C GLN A 170 5.72 16.04 13.90
N GLY A 171 5.23 15.80 12.68
CA GLY A 171 5.97 15.17 11.59
C GLY A 171 7.14 16.00 11.08
N THR A 172 7.22 17.29 11.43
CA THR A 172 8.38 18.16 11.13
C THR A 172 9.71 17.55 11.61
N ARG A 173 9.70 16.73 12.67
CA ARG A 173 10.90 16.02 13.16
C ARG A 173 11.46 14.98 12.18
N TYR A 174 10.68 14.60 11.17
CA TYR A 174 11.04 13.71 10.07
C TYR A 174 11.23 14.45 8.75
N ALA A 175 11.47 15.76 8.77
CA ALA A 175 11.80 16.54 7.58
C ALA A 175 13.12 16.06 6.93
N ASN A 176 14.10 15.62 7.73
CA ASN A 176 15.27 14.94 7.20
C ASN A 176 14.88 13.51 6.81
N ARG A 177 14.81 13.26 5.49
CA ARG A 177 14.40 11.97 4.91
C ARG A 177 15.53 10.93 4.82
N ALA A 178 16.75 11.27 5.26
CA ALA A 178 17.86 10.32 5.26
C ALA A 178 17.62 9.17 6.27
N GLN A 179 17.67 7.94 5.76
CA GLN A 179 17.59 6.75 6.60
C GLN A 179 18.82 6.65 7.52
N TYR A 180 20.01 6.68 6.92
CA TYR A 180 21.28 6.69 7.64
C TYR A 180 21.69 8.13 7.97
N ARG A 181 22.04 8.37 9.23
CA ARG A 181 22.52 9.67 9.72
C ARG A 181 23.72 9.44 10.62
N PHE A 182 24.81 10.15 10.34
CA PHE A 182 26.05 9.99 11.09
C PHE A 182 25.82 10.11 12.61
N GLY A 183 26.28 9.11 13.36
CA GLY A 183 26.16 9.06 14.82
C GLY A 183 24.74 8.86 15.36
N LYS A 184 23.76 8.47 14.53
CA LYS A 184 22.39 8.22 14.96
C LYS A 184 21.91 6.84 14.51
N PRO A 185 20.98 6.22 15.25
CA PRO A 185 20.26 5.06 14.75
C PRO A 185 19.52 5.38 13.45
N ASP A 186 19.39 4.36 12.60
CA ASP A 186 18.61 4.42 11.38
C ASP A 186 17.18 4.88 11.66
N SER A 187 16.69 5.77 10.80
CA SER A 187 15.29 6.22 10.85
C SER A 187 14.36 5.05 10.55
N ARG A 188 13.43 4.76 11.47
CA ARG A 188 12.45 3.66 11.33
C ARG A 188 11.07 4.19 10.94
N GLY A 189 10.30 3.38 10.21
CA GLY A 189 8.91 3.69 9.83
C GLY A 189 8.76 4.67 8.66
N MET A 190 9.85 4.98 7.97
CA MET A 190 9.92 5.88 6.82
C MET A 190 9.50 5.15 5.53
N ALA A 191 8.56 5.72 4.78
CA ALA A 191 7.95 5.11 3.60
C ALA A 191 8.96 4.77 2.50
N GLU A 192 10.08 5.49 2.42
CA GLU A 192 11.20 5.27 1.50
C GLU A 192 11.70 3.81 1.53
N THR A 193 11.66 3.18 2.69
CA THR A 193 12.16 1.81 2.90
C THR A 193 11.22 0.73 2.35
N VAL A 194 9.98 1.08 2.01
CA VAL A 194 8.93 0.10 1.65
C VAL A 194 8.29 0.36 0.28
N ILE A 195 8.78 1.35 -0.48
CA ILE A 195 8.23 1.70 -1.81
C ILE A 195 8.19 0.48 -2.73
N ALA A 196 9.26 -0.32 -2.75
CA ALA A 196 9.34 -1.52 -3.59
C ALA A 196 8.33 -2.62 -3.20
N ILE A 197 7.96 -2.72 -1.92
CA ILE A 197 6.93 -3.65 -1.44
C ILE A 197 5.57 -3.20 -1.96
N PHE A 198 5.21 -1.94 -1.75
CA PHE A 198 3.96 -1.37 -2.25
C PHE A 198 3.84 -1.49 -3.76
N ALA A 199 4.90 -1.13 -4.51
CA ALA A 199 4.89 -1.18 -5.97
C ALA A 199 4.71 -2.60 -6.52
N ARG A 200 5.41 -3.61 -5.96
CA ARG A 200 5.24 -5.02 -6.34
C ARG A 200 3.84 -5.57 -6.10
N HIS A 201 3.09 -4.97 -5.19
CA HIS A 201 1.70 -5.32 -4.87
C HIS A 201 0.67 -4.37 -5.49
N GLY A 202 1.07 -3.55 -6.46
CA GLY A 202 0.18 -2.73 -7.29
C GLY A 202 -0.07 -1.30 -6.80
N PHE A 203 0.58 -0.87 -5.73
CA PHE A 203 0.57 0.52 -5.26
C PHE A 203 1.85 1.21 -5.71
N GLN A 204 1.94 1.46 -7.01
CA GLN A 204 3.18 1.89 -7.69
C GLN A 204 3.46 3.39 -7.57
N TYR A 205 2.46 4.19 -7.19
CA TYR A 205 2.58 5.64 -7.10
C TYR A 205 2.71 6.05 -5.64
N TRP A 206 3.86 6.62 -5.28
CA TRP A 206 4.12 7.14 -3.94
C TRP A 206 4.11 8.67 -3.96
N GLY A 207 3.37 9.27 -3.03
CA GLY A 207 3.20 10.72 -2.93
C GLY A 207 4.47 11.49 -2.54
N GLY A 208 5.49 10.79 -2.03
CA GLY A 208 6.81 11.36 -1.79
C GLY A 208 7.59 11.75 -3.06
N PHE A 209 7.13 11.33 -4.25
CA PHE A 209 7.70 11.73 -5.54
C PHE A 209 7.00 12.95 -6.18
N TRP A 210 5.98 13.53 -5.55
CA TRP A 210 5.30 14.71 -6.07
C TRP A 210 6.08 15.99 -5.79
N ASP A 211 5.87 17.03 -6.59
CA ASP A 211 6.53 18.33 -6.38
C ASP A 211 5.80 19.17 -5.31
N SER A 212 4.47 19.23 -5.37
CA SER A 212 3.63 19.94 -4.40
C SER A 212 2.16 19.52 -4.52
N PRO A 213 1.48 19.17 -3.41
CA PRO A 213 2.07 18.85 -2.11
C PRO A 213 2.93 17.58 -2.19
N ILE A 214 3.86 17.41 -1.24
CA ILE A 214 4.58 16.14 -1.07
C ILE A 214 3.83 15.32 -0.03
N ASP A 215 3.44 14.09 -0.36
CA ASP A 215 2.63 13.26 0.54
C ASP A 215 3.36 11.96 0.89
N TYR A 216 4.27 12.02 1.87
CA TYR A 216 5.16 10.90 2.18
C TYR A 216 4.43 9.65 2.68
N GLN A 217 3.27 9.80 3.30
CA GLN A 217 2.47 8.67 3.80
C GLN A 217 1.81 7.88 2.67
N HIS A 218 1.61 8.52 1.50
CA HIS A 218 0.58 8.13 0.57
C HIS A 218 1.07 7.19 -0.54
N PHE A 219 0.44 6.04 -0.66
CA PHE A 219 0.62 5.08 -1.74
C PHE A 219 -0.69 4.84 -2.46
N GLN A 220 -0.69 4.88 -3.79
CA GLN A 220 -1.91 4.75 -4.58
C GLN A 220 -1.71 4.02 -5.92
N LEU A 221 -2.85 3.65 -6.51
CA LEU A 221 -2.97 3.28 -7.92
C LEU A 221 -3.02 4.55 -8.80
N THR A 222 -3.07 4.42 -10.12
CA THR A 222 -3.47 5.56 -10.96
C THR A 222 -4.95 5.88 -10.80
N LYS A 223 -5.29 7.17 -10.94
CA LYS A 223 -6.68 7.64 -10.94
C LYS A 223 -7.52 6.95 -12.03
N ASP A 224 -6.94 6.77 -13.21
CA ASP A 224 -7.63 6.11 -14.33
C ASP A 224 -7.95 4.64 -14.04
N MET A 225 -7.04 3.93 -13.37
CA MET A 225 -7.28 2.56 -12.91
C MET A 225 -8.40 2.49 -11.86
N ALA A 226 -8.35 3.35 -10.84
CA ALA A 226 -9.36 3.39 -9.79
C ALA A 226 -10.77 3.70 -10.34
N LEU A 227 -10.86 4.67 -11.27
CA LEU A 227 -12.10 5.01 -11.97
C LEU A 227 -12.60 3.89 -12.89
N THR A 228 -11.69 3.14 -13.50
CA THR A 228 -12.04 2.00 -14.35
C THR A 228 -12.61 0.86 -13.48
N MET A 229 -11.91 0.50 -12.40
CA MET A 229 -12.31 -0.59 -11.51
C MET A 229 -13.59 -0.32 -10.72
N SER A 230 -13.90 0.95 -10.43
CA SER A 230 -15.18 1.31 -9.77
C SER A 230 -16.40 1.05 -10.66
N LYS A 231 -16.22 1.04 -11.98
CA LYS A 231 -17.27 0.73 -12.97
C LYS A 231 -17.30 -0.74 -13.39
N MET A 232 -16.26 -1.50 -13.08
CA MET A 232 -16.16 -2.92 -13.37
C MET A 232 -16.97 -3.75 -12.38
N THR A 233 -17.42 -4.93 -12.80
CA THR A 233 -17.86 -5.98 -11.87
C THR A 233 -16.69 -6.43 -10.98
N PRO A 234 -16.95 -7.04 -9.79
CA PRO A 234 -15.88 -7.56 -8.93
C PRO A 234 -14.89 -8.48 -9.65
N ALA A 235 -15.38 -9.38 -10.51
CA ALA A 235 -14.55 -10.33 -11.26
C ALA A 235 -13.65 -9.62 -12.29
N GLN A 236 -14.18 -8.64 -13.01
CA GLN A 236 -13.42 -7.85 -13.99
C GLN A 236 -12.32 -7.02 -13.30
N ALA A 237 -12.67 -6.31 -12.21
CA ALA A 237 -11.71 -5.52 -11.45
C ALA A 237 -10.60 -6.40 -10.85
N THR A 238 -10.96 -7.58 -10.33
CA THR A 238 -9.98 -8.56 -9.82
C THR A 238 -9.01 -9.01 -10.90
N LEU A 239 -9.52 -9.43 -12.07
CA LEU A 239 -8.66 -9.83 -13.19
C LEU A 239 -7.77 -8.68 -13.67
N PHE A 240 -8.33 -7.47 -13.76
CA PHE A 240 -7.57 -6.29 -14.17
C PHE A 240 -6.42 -5.98 -13.21
N PHE A 241 -6.68 -5.98 -11.90
CA PHE A 241 -5.65 -5.74 -10.89
C PHE A 241 -4.59 -6.86 -10.86
N GLN A 242 -4.99 -8.13 -11.06
CA GLN A 242 -4.06 -9.24 -11.20
C GLN A 242 -3.11 -9.05 -12.40
N ARG A 243 -3.62 -8.59 -13.54
CA ARG A 243 -2.80 -8.29 -14.73
C ARG A 243 -1.87 -7.10 -14.49
N TYR A 244 -2.34 -6.08 -13.78
CA TYR A 244 -1.55 -4.92 -13.39
C TYR A 244 -0.34 -5.31 -12.52
N VAL A 245 -0.54 -6.18 -11.53
CA VAL A 245 0.55 -6.69 -10.68
C VAL A 245 1.49 -7.60 -11.49
N ALA A 246 0.96 -8.50 -12.31
CA ALA A 246 1.77 -9.39 -13.14
C ALA A 246 2.64 -8.64 -14.16
N TRP A 247 2.12 -7.52 -14.70
CA TRP A 247 2.88 -6.62 -15.56
C TRP A 247 4.12 -6.06 -14.84
N TYR A 248 3.93 -5.54 -13.63
CA TYR A 248 5.05 -5.00 -12.83
C TYR A 248 6.10 -6.07 -12.53
N ASP A 249 5.68 -7.26 -12.09
CA ASP A 249 6.59 -8.38 -11.81
C ASP A 249 7.39 -8.79 -13.05
N SER A 250 6.73 -8.92 -14.20
CA SER A 250 7.38 -9.27 -15.47
C SER A 250 8.35 -8.19 -15.96
N CYS A 251 7.91 -6.93 -15.99
CA CYS A 251 8.71 -5.82 -16.49
C CYS A 251 9.91 -5.51 -15.56
N SER A 252 9.73 -5.59 -14.25
CA SER A 252 10.82 -5.32 -13.28
C SER A 252 11.96 -6.33 -13.40
N LYS A 253 11.65 -7.61 -13.68
CA LYS A 253 12.67 -8.64 -13.96
C LYS A 253 13.41 -8.39 -15.27
N MET A 254 12.73 -7.82 -16.27
CA MET A 254 13.31 -7.55 -17.57
C MET A 254 14.15 -6.28 -17.61
N TYR A 255 13.76 -5.28 -16.82
CA TYR A 255 14.39 -3.95 -16.79
C TYR A 255 14.74 -3.52 -15.35
N PRO A 256 15.57 -4.28 -14.62
CA PRO A 256 15.81 -4.06 -13.19
C PRO A 256 16.34 -2.66 -12.88
N THR A 257 17.27 -2.13 -13.69
CA THR A 257 17.83 -0.78 -13.51
C THR A 257 16.81 0.34 -13.71
N ALA A 258 15.85 0.16 -14.62
CA ALA A 258 14.81 1.17 -14.82
C ALA A 258 13.83 1.18 -13.64
N TYR A 259 13.47 0.01 -13.16
CA TYR A 259 12.54 -0.17 -12.04
C TYR A 259 13.15 0.25 -10.69
N SER A 260 14.45 0.06 -10.48
CA SER A 260 15.15 0.58 -9.29
C SER A 260 15.19 2.11 -9.23
N HIS A 261 15.03 2.78 -10.38
CA HIS A 261 14.94 4.23 -10.48
C HIS A 261 13.50 4.74 -10.67
N TYR A 262 12.49 3.87 -10.53
CA TYR A 262 11.08 4.21 -10.72
C TYR A 262 10.75 4.77 -12.12
N LYS A 263 11.55 4.45 -13.15
CA LYS A 263 11.40 4.90 -14.55
C LYS A 263 10.62 3.88 -15.38
N PHE A 264 9.37 3.64 -15.04
CA PHE A 264 8.53 2.65 -15.74
C PHE A 264 7.16 3.20 -16.11
N ASN A 265 6.53 2.57 -17.11
CA ASN A 265 5.10 2.75 -17.39
C ASN A 265 4.31 1.61 -16.74
N ASP A 266 3.16 1.96 -16.20
CA ASP A 266 2.25 0.98 -15.62
C ASP A 266 1.44 0.26 -16.71
N TYR A 267 0.66 -0.74 -16.29
CA TYR A 267 -0.14 -1.53 -17.21
C TYR A 267 -1.32 -0.74 -17.82
N VAL A 268 -1.75 0.35 -17.17
CA VAL A 268 -2.82 1.22 -17.71
C VAL A 268 -2.31 1.97 -18.93
N GLU A 269 -1.08 2.49 -18.90
CA GLU A 269 -0.44 3.10 -20.07
C GLU A 269 -0.23 2.10 -21.22
N TYR A 270 0.12 0.84 -20.90
CA TYR A 270 0.14 -0.23 -21.90
C TYR A 270 -1.22 -0.41 -22.59
N LEU A 271 -2.31 -0.53 -21.81
CA LEU A 271 -3.65 -0.71 -22.36
C LEU A 271 -4.12 0.49 -23.19
N LYS A 272 -3.81 1.72 -22.75
CA LYS A 272 -4.11 2.94 -23.51
C LYS A 272 -3.44 2.92 -24.87
N HIS A 273 -2.17 2.51 -24.94
CA HIS A 273 -1.44 2.37 -26.20
C HIS A 273 -2.05 1.26 -27.08
N GLN A 274 -2.33 0.08 -26.52
CA GLN A 274 -2.93 -1.04 -27.28
C GLN A 274 -4.31 -0.69 -27.86
N LEU A 275 -5.10 0.08 -27.12
CA LEU A 275 -6.46 0.46 -27.51
C LEU A 275 -6.51 1.77 -28.30
N SER A 276 -5.38 2.48 -28.44
CA SER A 276 -5.31 3.84 -29.01
C SER A 276 -6.29 4.81 -28.34
N VAL A 277 -6.32 4.84 -27.00
CA VAL A 277 -7.21 5.70 -26.21
C VAL A 277 -6.41 6.56 -25.23
N LYS A 278 -6.95 7.74 -24.88
CA LYS A 278 -6.35 8.65 -23.89
C LYS A 278 -6.69 8.29 -22.45
N SER A 279 -7.83 7.64 -22.25
CA SER A 279 -8.43 7.38 -20.94
C SER A 279 -9.04 5.98 -20.94
N LEU A 280 -8.59 5.11 -20.04
CA LEU A 280 -9.07 3.74 -19.96
C LEU A 280 -10.48 3.69 -19.38
N HIS A 281 -10.80 4.50 -18.36
CA HIS A 281 -12.13 4.52 -17.76
C HIS A 281 -13.20 5.07 -18.72
N THR A 282 -12.84 5.98 -19.62
CA THR A 282 -13.74 6.47 -20.67
C THR A 282 -13.93 5.39 -21.74
N ALA A 283 -12.85 4.71 -22.15
CA ALA A 283 -12.92 3.60 -23.10
C ALA A 283 -13.77 2.45 -22.56
N TYR A 284 -13.63 2.10 -21.27
CA TYR A 284 -14.42 1.06 -20.62
C TYR A 284 -15.90 1.45 -20.55
N SER A 285 -16.23 2.70 -20.23
CA SER A 285 -17.62 3.17 -20.26
C SER A 285 -18.25 3.11 -21.65
N ALA A 286 -17.48 3.35 -22.70
CA ALA A 286 -17.97 3.30 -24.08
C ALA A 286 -18.12 1.86 -24.61
N ASN A 287 -17.18 0.98 -24.32
CA ASN A 287 -17.21 -0.42 -24.73
C ASN A 287 -16.45 -1.32 -23.74
N PRO A 288 -17.14 -1.83 -22.69
CA PRO A 288 -16.53 -2.68 -21.68
C PRO A 288 -15.87 -3.93 -22.27
N GLN A 289 -16.50 -4.55 -23.27
CA GLN A 289 -16.03 -5.79 -23.88
C GLN A 289 -14.67 -5.61 -24.54
N ARG A 290 -14.50 -4.54 -25.32
CA ARG A 290 -13.23 -4.21 -25.99
C ARG A 290 -12.07 -4.06 -25.00
N VAL A 291 -12.31 -3.40 -23.87
CA VAL A 291 -11.29 -3.24 -22.81
C VAL A 291 -11.01 -4.57 -22.13
N MET A 292 -12.04 -5.35 -21.81
CA MET A 292 -11.86 -6.66 -21.18
C MET A 292 -11.14 -7.66 -22.07
N ASP A 293 -11.35 -7.62 -23.38
CA ASP A 293 -10.64 -8.49 -24.32
C ASP A 293 -9.14 -8.14 -24.36
N ALA A 294 -8.78 -6.86 -24.32
CA ALA A 294 -7.38 -6.45 -24.18
C ALA A 294 -6.76 -6.89 -22.84
N ILE A 295 -7.51 -6.86 -21.73
CA ILE A 295 -7.03 -7.31 -20.40
C ILE A 295 -6.82 -8.84 -20.36
N LYS A 296 -7.65 -9.62 -21.07
CA LYS A 296 -7.54 -11.08 -21.09
C LYS A 296 -6.28 -11.56 -21.81
N LEU A 297 -5.77 -10.80 -22.77
CA LEU A 297 -4.52 -11.11 -23.46
C LEU A 297 -3.36 -11.06 -22.46
N GLN A 298 -2.50 -12.08 -22.51
CA GLN A 298 -1.28 -12.08 -21.71
C GLN A 298 -0.33 -11.01 -22.25
N PRO A 299 0.19 -10.10 -21.42
CA PRO A 299 1.16 -9.12 -21.87
C PRO A 299 2.43 -9.83 -22.35
N VAL A 300 2.79 -9.62 -23.61
CA VAL A 300 4.07 -10.05 -24.18
C VAL A 300 5.15 -9.04 -23.80
N ARG A 301 6.43 -9.45 -23.83
CA ARG A 301 7.57 -8.53 -23.64
C ARG A 301 7.33 -7.24 -24.43
N SER A 302 7.45 -6.10 -23.75
CA SER A 302 7.14 -4.82 -24.36
C SER A 302 8.14 -3.75 -23.95
N ALA A 303 8.69 -3.06 -24.95
CA ALA A 303 9.57 -1.92 -24.73
C ALA A 303 8.86 -0.77 -23.98
N ILE A 304 7.52 -0.76 -23.95
CA ILE A 304 6.73 0.23 -23.22
C ILE A 304 6.87 0.08 -21.70
N CYS A 305 7.40 -1.05 -21.18
CA CYS A 305 7.66 -1.25 -19.75
C CYS A 305 8.47 -0.10 -19.12
N VAL A 306 9.31 0.58 -19.89
CA VAL A 306 10.25 1.61 -19.42
C VAL A 306 9.82 2.98 -19.94
N LYS A 307 9.89 4.00 -19.07
CA LYS A 307 9.81 5.41 -19.49
C LYS A 307 11.16 5.80 -20.06
N ARG A 308 11.16 6.14 -21.35
CA ARG A 308 12.34 6.70 -22.04
C ARG A 308 12.52 8.16 -21.66
#